data_AF-A0A496ADN1-F1
#
_entry.id   AF-A0A496ADN1-F1
#
_cell.length_a   1.000
_cell.length_b   1.000
_cell.length_c   1.000
_cell.angle_alpha   90.00
_cell.angle_beta   90.00
_cell.angle_gamma   90.00
#
_symmetry.space_group_name_H-M   'P 1'
#
loop_
_entity.id
_entity.type
_entity.pdbx_description
1 polymer ?
#
loop_
_entity_poly.entity_id
_entity_poly.type
_entity_poly.pdbx_seq_one_letter_code
_entity_poly.pdbx_strand_id
1 'polypeptide(L)'
;MSQGNLKMSLKLGKWREWMEAIEPEIRLLLRDARGFWELRIIIHGHQRTQDFHYGYLERSYIAHMLVGLRRQLKPDKGHISLVRLLNDIAKNPEELSRGYFESVCSGPNEAVNFTPYANVDGAHVCPQMIAEDLARLALALNVCEKFADEQLAYLEKREVETAPAFKEFKNCLELLDKTYVKYHTLFYGDGLKTLQPARQAGTLKGLIKMADDFDAELPEFREYMP
;
A
#
# COMPACT_ATOMS: atom_id res chain seq x y z
N MET A 1 32.78 -12.89 24.17
CA MET A 1 33.40 -12.06 23.11
C MET A 1 32.41 -10.94 22.79
N SER A 2 32.92 -9.72 22.66
CA SER A 2 32.25 -8.42 22.72
C SER A 2 30.84 -8.32 22.10
N GLN A 3 29.80 -8.18 22.94
CA GLN A 3 28.57 -7.50 22.55
C GLN A 3 28.90 -6.01 22.42
N GLY A 4 29.29 -5.60 21.21
CA GLY A 4 29.29 -4.19 20.84
C GLY A 4 27.85 -3.71 20.88
N ASN A 5 27.52 -2.91 21.87
CA ASN A 5 26.24 -2.22 21.97
C ASN A 5 26.11 -1.32 20.72
N LEU A 6 25.42 -1.80 19.68
CA LEU A 6 25.20 -1.08 18.43
C LEU A 6 24.34 0.15 18.77
N LYS A 7 25.02 1.26 19.07
CA LYS A 7 24.35 2.51 19.39
C LYS A 7 23.61 2.97 18.14
N MET A 8 22.29 2.89 18.17
CA MET A 8 21.43 3.31 17.06
C MET A 8 21.77 4.75 16.69
N SER A 9 22.05 5.00 15.41
CA SER A 9 22.33 6.35 14.94
C SER A 9 21.07 7.23 15.05
N LEU A 10 21.26 8.54 15.20
CA LEU A 10 20.14 9.49 15.21
C LEU A 10 19.28 9.38 13.94
N LYS A 11 19.91 9.03 12.80
CA LYS A 11 19.23 8.90 11.51
C LYS A 11 18.39 7.63 11.44
N LEU A 12 18.90 6.49 11.91
CA LEU A 12 18.13 5.25 12.03
C LEU A 12 16.93 5.41 12.97
N GLY A 13 17.09 6.09 14.11
CA GLY A 13 16.00 6.37 15.04
C GLY A 13 14.89 7.19 14.38
N LYS A 14 15.27 8.30 13.73
CA LYS A 14 14.35 9.14 12.95
C LYS A 14 13.61 8.37 11.85
N TRP A 15 14.29 7.48 11.13
CA TRP A 15 13.65 6.70 10.07
C TRP A 15 12.65 5.68 10.61
N ARG A 16 12.90 5.09 11.79
CA ARG A 16 11.90 4.27 12.48
C ARG A 16 10.64 5.05 12.82
N GLU A 17 10.80 6.23 13.42
CA GLU A 17 9.66 7.12 13.73
C GLU A 17 8.87 7.47 12.45
N TRP A 18 9.57 7.67 11.32
CA TRP A 18 8.92 7.90 10.04
C TRP A 18 8.15 6.66 9.55
N MET A 19 8.73 5.47 9.66
CA MET A 19 8.03 4.21 9.33
C MET A 19 6.74 4.07 10.15
N GLU A 20 6.81 4.27 11.47
CA GLU A 20 5.66 4.20 12.38
C GLU A 20 4.58 5.24 12.03
N ALA A 21 4.97 6.44 11.60
CA ALA A 21 4.03 7.47 11.16
C ALA A 21 3.38 7.17 9.80
N ILE A 22 4.11 6.53 8.89
CA ILE A 22 3.63 6.18 7.54
C ILE A 22 2.66 5.00 7.57
N GLU A 23 2.92 4.01 8.43
CA GLU A 23 2.13 2.78 8.51
C GLU A 23 0.61 2.98 8.61
N PRO A 24 0.09 3.76 9.58
CA PRO A 24 -1.36 3.90 9.74
C PRO A 24 -2.02 4.56 8.53
N GLU A 25 -1.29 5.41 7.80
CA GLU A 25 -1.80 6.07 6.59
C GLU A 25 -1.92 5.08 5.42
N ILE A 26 -0.91 4.23 5.21
CA ILE A 26 -0.99 3.19 4.16
C ILE A 26 -2.08 2.17 4.52
N ARG A 27 -2.15 1.76 5.80
CA ARG A 27 -3.18 0.82 6.28
C ARG A 27 -4.60 1.39 6.09
N LEU A 28 -4.77 2.70 6.31
CA LEU A 28 -6.03 3.40 6.04
C LEU A 28 -6.43 3.29 4.57
N LEU A 29 -5.50 3.57 3.65
CA LEU A 29 -5.78 3.49 2.21
C LEU A 29 -6.13 2.06 1.76
N LEU A 30 -5.41 1.05 2.25
CA LEU A 30 -5.71 -0.35 1.97
C LEU A 30 -7.10 -0.76 2.48
N ARG A 31 -7.46 -0.31 3.69
CA ARG A 31 -8.77 -0.58 4.29
C ARG A 31 -9.89 0.10 3.50
N ASP A 32 -9.72 1.37 3.16
CA ASP A 32 -10.75 2.16 2.49
C ASP A 32 -10.97 1.66 1.05
N ALA A 33 -9.90 1.25 0.36
CA ALA A 33 -10.00 0.56 -0.94
C ALA A 33 -10.78 -0.75 -0.86
N ARG A 34 -10.53 -1.56 0.17
CA ARG A 34 -11.32 -2.79 0.41
C ARG A 34 -12.79 -2.47 0.68
N GLY A 35 -13.06 -1.53 1.59
CA GLY A 35 -14.43 -1.16 1.96
C GLY A 35 -15.23 -0.61 0.76
N PHE A 36 -14.59 0.17 -0.10
CA PHE A 36 -15.21 0.62 -1.34
C PHE A 36 -15.53 -0.54 -2.29
N TRP A 37 -14.63 -1.50 -2.45
CA TRP A 37 -14.87 -2.67 -3.30
C TRP A 37 -16.02 -3.55 -2.78
N GLU A 38 -16.05 -3.82 -1.47
CA GLU A 38 -17.13 -4.56 -0.82
C GLU A 38 -18.48 -3.85 -1.00
N LEU A 39 -18.51 -2.52 -0.83
CA LEU A 39 -19.70 -1.71 -1.07
C LEU A 39 -20.15 -1.77 -2.54
N ARG A 40 -19.20 -1.70 -3.49
CA ARG A 40 -19.46 -1.80 -4.93
C ARG A 40 -20.12 -3.13 -5.29
N ILE A 41 -19.63 -4.23 -4.73
CA ILE A 41 -20.21 -5.58 -4.88
C ILE A 41 -21.68 -5.60 -4.44
N ILE A 42 -21.96 -5.08 -3.24
CA ILE A 42 -23.32 -5.07 -2.68
C ILE A 42 -24.25 -4.23 -3.55
N ILE A 43 -23.79 -3.06 -3.99
CA ILE A 43 -24.55 -2.13 -4.83
C ILE A 43 -24.86 -2.74 -6.21
N HIS A 44 -23.87 -3.32 -6.90
CA HIS A 44 -24.10 -3.93 -8.21
C HIS A 44 -24.97 -5.19 -8.14
N GLY A 45 -24.91 -5.93 -7.02
CA GLY A 45 -25.79 -7.06 -6.76
C GLY A 45 -27.26 -6.67 -6.53
N HIS A 46 -27.56 -5.40 -6.22
CA HIS A 46 -28.91 -4.91 -5.97
C HIS A 46 -29.26 -3.77 -6.95
N GLN A 47 -29.99 -4.10 -8.03
CA GLN A 47 -30.43 -3.19 -9.12
C GLN A 47 -31.16 -1.88 -8.71
N ARG A 48 -31.36 -1.61 -7.42
CA ARG A 48 -32.21 -0.53 -6.90
C ARG A 48 -31.51 0.81 -6.66
N THR A 49 -30.22 0.96 -6.94
CA THR A 49 -29.51 2.23 -6.72
C THR A 49 -29.14 2.89 -8.05
N GLN A 50 -30.08 3.67 -8.59
CA GLN A 50 -29.90 4.44 -9.82
C GLN A 50 -28.95 5.65 -9.61
N ASP A 51 -27.86 5.62 -10.36
CA ASP A 51 -27.05 6.66 -11.01
C ASP A 51 -26.40 7.79 -10.18
N PHE A 52 -27.14 8.61 -9.41
CA PHE A 52 -26.51 9.80 -8.79
C PHE A 52 -25.67 9.48 -7.55
N HIS A 53 -26.22 8.69 -6.63
CA HIS A 53 -25.56 8.36 -5.37
C HIS A 53 -24.30 7.53 -5.60
N TYR A 54 -24.33 6.64 -6.60
CA TYR A 54 -23.19 5.81 -6.92
C TYR A 54 -22.07 6.61 -7.59
N GLY A 55 -22.38 7.48 -8.55
CA GLY A 55 -21.37 8.37 -9.14
C GLY A 55 -20.74 9.32 -8.12
N TYR A 56 -21.49 9.78 -7.11
CA TYR A 56 -20.91 10.54 -5.99
C TYR A 56 -19.92 9.69 -5.17
N LEU A 57 -20.27 8.43 -4.87
CA LEU A 57 -19.39 7.51 -4.15
C LEU A 57 -18.12 7.22 -4.94
N GLU A 58 -18.21 6.97 -6.25
CA GLU A 58 -17.05 6.76 -7.12
C GLU A 58 -16.13 7.99 -7.16
N ARG A 59 -16.67 9.19 -7.36
CA ARG A 59 -15.86 10.43 -7.33
C ARG A 59 -15.20 10.65 -5.98
N SER A 60 -15.94 10.42 -4.90
CA SER A 60 -15.42 10.57 -3.54
C SER A 60 -14.29 9.58 -3.28
N TYR A 61 -14.45 8.34 -3.73
CA TYR A 61 -13.41 7.31 -3.65
C TYR A 61 -12.17 7.70 -4.46
N ILE A 62 -12.32 8.07 -5.73
CA ILE A 62 -11.21 8.51 -6.59
C ILE A 62 -10.44 9.66 -5.94
N ALA A 63 -11.15 10.69 -5.48
CA ALA A 63 -10.54 11.85 -4.84
C ALA A 63 -9.80 11.46 -3.55
N HIS A 64 -10.44 10.67 -2.68
CA HIS A 64 -9.85 10.19 -1.43
C HIS A 64 -8.56 9.39 -1.67
N MET A 65 -8.63 8.39 -2.56
CA MET A 65 -7.49 7.55 -2.89
C MET A 65 -6.35 8.35 -3.51
N LEU A 66 -6.66 9.25 -4.43
CA LEU A 66 -5.65 10.07 -5.09
C LEU A 66 -4.95 11.01 -4.10
N VAL A 67 -5.68 11.62 -3.17
CA VAL A 67 -5.10 12.47 -2.12
C VAL A 67 -4.17 11.66 -1.22
N GLY A 68 -4.60 10.49 -0.77
CA GLY A 68 -3.78 9.61 0.06
C GLY A 68 -2.51 9.12 -0.64
N LEU A 69 -2.63 8.67 -1.89
CA LEU A 69 -1.48 8.26 -2.69
C LEU A 69 -0.53 9.43 -2.93
N ARG A 70 -1.02 10.62 -3.28
CA ARG A 70 -0.18 11.82 -3.45
C ARG A 70 0.57 12.17 -2.17
N ARG A 71 -0.08 12.06 -1.01
CA ARG A 71 0.55 12.33 0.28
C ARG A 71 1.76 11.42 0.52
N GLN A 72 1.67 10.13 0.17
CA GLN A 72 2.77 9.18 0.35
C GLN A 72 3.81 9.19 -0.77
N LEU A 73 3.39 9.49 -2.00
CA LEU A 73 4.18 9.25 -3.21
C LEU A 73 4.69 10.52 -3.91
N LYS A 74 4.15 11.71 -3.62
CA LYS A 74 4.72 12.93 -4.18
C LYS A 74 5.99 13.34 -3.41
N PRO A 75 7.04 13.75 -4.12
CA PRO A 75 8.22 14.30 -3.49
C PRO A 75 7.87 15.68 -2.91
N ASP A 76 7.69 15.74 -1.60
CA ASP A 76 7.56 16.99 -0.87
C ASP A 76 8.45 16.98 0.37
N LYS A 77 8.96 18.16 0.72
CA LYS A 77 9.86 18.38 1.87
C LYS A 77 9.08 18.74 3.14
N GLY A 78 7.78 19.03 3.04
CA GLY A 78 6.93 19.53 4.13
C GLY A 78 6.45 18.46 5.11
N HIS A 79 6.22 17.22 4.67
CA HIS A 79 5.64 16.16 5.50
C HIS A 79 6.44 14.86 5.47
N ILE A 80 6.13 13.96 6.41
CA ILE A 80 6.66 12.60 6.44
C ILE A 80 5.90 11.78 5.40
N SER A 81 6.62 11.09 4.51
CA SER A 81 6.06 10.23 3.47
C SER A 81 7.03 9.12 3.12
N LEU A 82 6.52 8.03 2.54
CA LEU A 82 7.37 6.92 2.08
C LEU A 82 8.43 7.40 1.09
N VAL A 83 8.06 8.19 0.08
CA VAL A 83 9.02 8.71 -0.90
C VAL A 83 10.10 9.57 -0.25
N ARG A 84 9.76 10.37 0.77
CA ARG A 84 10.76 11.16 1.51
C ARG A 84 11.72 10.27 2.30
N LEU A 85 11.19 9.25 2.99
CA LEU A 85 12.00 8.28 3.71
C LEU A 85 12.99 7.58 2.76
N LEU A 86 12.50 7.03 1.65
CA LEU A 86 13.33 6.32 0.66
C LEU A 86 14.41 7.22 0.06
N ASN A 87 14.07 8.48 -0.24
CA ASN A 87 15.07 9.45 -0.70
C ASN A 87 16.16 9.75 0.34
N ASP A 88 15.82 9.78 1.63
CA ASP A 88 16.80 10.01 2.70
C ASP A 88 17.69 8.76 2.90
N ILE A 89 17.12 7.56 2.80
CA ILE A 89 17.89 6.30 2.82
C ILE A 89 18.84 6.22 1.63
N ALA A 90 18.38 6.50 0.41
CA ALA A 90 19.22 6.43 -0.80
C ALA A 90 20.44 7.36 -0.73
N LYS A 91 20.33 8.47 0.00
CA LYS A 91 21.43 9.43 0.23
C LYS A 91 22.39 9.02 1.34
N ASN A 92 21.98 8.10 2.20
CA ASN A 92 22.75 7.68 3.38
C ASN A 92 22.64 6.15 3.57
N PRO A 93 22.99 5.35 2.55
CA PRO A 93 22.82 3.89 2.58
C PRO A 93 23.62 3.22 3.72
N GLU A 94 24.70 3.85 4.17
CA GLU A 94 25.59 3.35 5.22
C GLU A 94 24.88 3.14 6.57
N GLU A 95 23.80 3.87 6.81
CA GLU A 95 23.01 3.78 8.03
C GLU A 95 22.24 2.46 8.11
N LEU A 96 21.73 1.95 6.97
CA LEU A 96 21.08 0.65 6.88
C LEU A 96 22.09 -0.42 6.42
N SER A 97 22.92 -0.84 7.37
CA SER A 97 23.94 -1.87 7.16
C SER A 97 23.43 -3.29 7.42
N ARG A 98 24.17 -4.27 6.88
CA ARG A 98 24.00 -5.70 7.19
C ARG A 98 24.09 -5.97 8.69
N GLY A 99 25.09 -5.40 9.37
CA GLY A 99 25.28 -5.62 10.81
C GLY A 99 24.12 -5.08 11.64
N TYR A 100 23.54 -3.95 11.22
CA TYR A 100 22.29 -3.44 11.81
C TYR A 100 21.12 -4.41 11.55
N PHE A 101 20.93 -4.85 10.31
CA PHE A 101 19.86 -5.78 9.95
C PHE A 101 19.94 -7.11 10.74
N GLU A 102 21.13 -7.70 10.84
CA GLU A 102 21.37 -8.92 11.62
C GLU A 102 21.05 -8.72 13.11
N SER A 103 21.30 -7.52 13.65
CA SER A 103 20.97 -7.19 15.05
C SER A 103 19.46 -7.16 15.33
N VAL A 104 18.63 -6.76 14.35
CA VAL A 104 17.17 -6.76 14.50
C VAL A 104 16.55 -8.12 14.18
N CYS A 105 17.23 -8.96 13.40
CA CYS A 105 16.80 -10.32 13.05
C CYS A 105 17.12 -11.40 14.10
N SER A 106 17.74 -11.07 15.24
CA SER A 106 18.32 -12.03 16.21
C SER A 106 17.30 -12.89 17.01
N GLY A 107 16.12 -13.19 16.45
CA GLY A 107 15.10 -14.09 17.00
C GLY A 107 15.12 -15.50 16.39
N PRO A 108 14.30 -16.44 16.87
CA PRO A 108 14.30 -17.86 16.46
C PRO A 108 13.88 -18.15 15.01
N ASN A 109 13.59 -17.12 14.20
CA ASN A 109 13.22 -17.24 12.79
C ASN A 109 14.42 -16.86 11.90
N GLU A 110 15.27 -17.83 11.59
CA GLU A 110 16.48 -17.71 10.75
C GLU A 110 16.21 -17.43 9.25
N ALA A 111 15.04 -16.92 8.85
CA ALA A 111 14.61 -16.99 7.46
C ALA A 111 14.83 -15.72 6.61
N VAL A 112 15.20 -14.57 7.20
CA VAL A 112 15.31 -13.32 6.43
C VAL A 112 16.76 -12.95 6.15
N ASN A 113 17.11 -12.89 4.86
CA ASN A 113 18.47 -12.62 4.37
C ASN A 113 18.59 -11.15 3.91
N PHE A 114 19.69 -10.47 4.28
CA PHE A 114 19.98 -9.10 3.84
C PHE A 114 20.43 -9.02 2.37
N THR A 115 21.02 -10.09 1.82
CA THR A 115 21.64 -10.11 0.49
C THR A 115 20.77 -9.57 -0.65
N PRO A 116 19.44 -9.82 -0.72
CA PRO A 116 18.58 -9.23 -1.76
C PRO A 116 18.51 -7.70 -1.73
N TYR A 117 18.88 -7.07 -0.62
CA TYR A 117 18.83 -5.61 -0.44
C TYR A 117 20.19 -4.94 -0.55
N ALA A 118 21.27 -5.72 -0.57
CA ALA A 118 22.62 -5.21 -0.44
C ALA A 118 23.14 -4.60 -1.73
N ASN A 119 24.00 -3.60 -1.59
CA ASN A 119 24.82 -3.06 -2.67
C ASN A 119 25.94 -4.07 -3.08
N VAL A 120 26.78 -3.69 -4.04
CA VAL A 120 27.85 -4.54 -4.60
C VAL A 120 28.84 -5.05 -3.54
N ASP A 121 29.13 -4.25 -2.51
CA ASP A 121 30.03 -4.65 -1.41
C ASP A 121 29.35 -5.56 -0.37
N GLY A 122 28.03 -5.68 -0.40
CA GLY A 122 27.26 -6.55 0.48
C GLY A 122 27.05 -6.02 1.89
N ALA A 123 27.59 -4.84 2.23
CA ALA A 123 27.61 -4.29 3.58
C ALA A 123 26.46 -3.33 3.88
N HIS A 124 25.93 -2.65 2.85
CA HIS A 124 24.90 -1.62 3.01
C HIS A 124 23.74 -1.79 2.03
N VAL A 125 22.61 -1.15 2.29
CA VAL A 125 21.46 -1.18 1.38
C VAL A 125 21.84 -0.56 0.02
N CYS A 126 21.36 -1.17 -1.07
CA CYS A 126 21.64 -0.72 -2.44
C CYS A 126 20.89 0.57 -2.79
N PRO A 127 21.57 1.71 -3.03
CA PRO A 127 20.89 2.95 -3.43
C PRO A 127 20.16 2.83 -4.77
N GLN A 128 20.70 2.05 -5.70
CA GLN A 128 20.11 1.83 -7.02
C GLN A 128 18.76 1.10 -6.92
N MET A 129 18.65 0.10 -6.06
CA MET A 129 17.40 -0.59 -5.77
C MET A 129 16.34 0.38 -5.22
N ILE A 130 16.74 1.32 -4.34
CA ILE A 130 15.84 2.33 -3.80
C ILE A 130 15.39 3.30 -4.89
N ALA A 131 16.30 3.71 -5.78
CA ALA A 131 15.98 4.56 -6.93
C ALA A 131 14.97 3.88 -7.87
N GLU A 132 15.09 2.58 -8.10
CA GLU A 132 14.15 1.79 -8.90
C GLU A 132 12.77 1.69 -8.24
N ASP A 133 12.71 1.47 -6.92
CA ASP A 133 11.45 1.51 -6.17
C ASP A 133 10.77 2.88 -6.29
N LEU A 134 11.52 3.96 -6.09
CA LEU A 134 11.03 5.33 -6.25
C LEU A 134 10.48 5.59 -7.66
N ALA A 135 11.18 5.13 -8.70
CA ALA A 135 10.73 5.26 -10.09
C ALA A 135 9.43 4.50 -10.36
N ARG A 136 9.31 3.27 -9.84
CA ARG A 136 8.07 2.47 -9.97
C ARG A 136 6.89 3.12 -9.26
N LEU A 137 7.10 3.65 -8.06
CA LEU A 137 6.07 4.37 -7.31
C LEU A 137 5.60 5.63 -8.04
N ALA A 138 6.54 6.41 -8.58
CA ALA A 138 6.22 7.61 -9.35
C ALA A 138 5.42 7.27 -10.63
N LEU A 139 5.81 6.20 -11.34
CA LEU A 139 5.06 5.73 -12.51
C LEU A 139 3.63 5.30 -12.13
N ALA A 140 3.48 4.52 -11.06
CA ALA A 140 2.17 4.06 -10.61
C ALA A 140 1.25 5.23 -10.18
N LEU A 141 1.81 6.23 -9.50
CA LEU A 141 1.07 7.45 -9.16
C LEU A 141 0.62 8.19 -10.42
N ASN A 142 1.51 8.38 -11.40
CA ASN A 142 1.16 9.07 -12.65
C ASN A 142 0.02 8.38 -13.41
N VAL A 143 -0.03 7.04 -13.38
CA VAL A 143 -1.14 6.27 -13.95
C VAL A 143 -2.45 6.55 -13.20
N CYS A 144 -2.42 6.60 -11.86
CA CYS A 144 -3.59 6.94 -11.06
C CYS A 144 -4.07 8.39 -11.28
N GLU A 145 -3.14 9.33 -11.45
CA GLU A 145 -3.47 10.74 -11.76
C GLU A 145 -4.18 10.87 -13.10
N LYS A 146 -3.65 10.24 -14.15
CA LYS A 146 -4.29 10.23 -15.48
C LYS A 146 -5.67 9.58 -15.44
N PHE A 147 -5.77 8.42 -14.78
CA PHE A 147 -7.05 7.75 -14.61
C PHE A 147 -8.06 8.65 -13.90
N ALA A 148 -7.68 9.30 -12.80
CA ALA A 148 -8.57 10.19 -12.08
C ALA A 148 -9.02 11.39 -12.94
N ASP A 149 -8.10 12.00 -13.69
CA ASP A 149 -8.42 13.11 -14.59
C ASP A 149 -9.39 12.67 -15.69
N GLU A 150 -9.17 11.49 -16.29
CA GLU A 150 -10.05 10.90 -17.30
C GLU A 150 -11.45 10.56 -16.73
N GLN A 151 -11.50 9.98 -15.52
CA GLN A 151 -12.76 9.63 -14.87
C GLN A 151 -13.59 10.84 -14.49
N LEU A 152 -12.95 11.89 -13.98
CA LEU A 152 -13.64 13.14 -13.66
C LEU A 152 -14.20 13.78 -14.94
N ALA A 153 -13.43 13.79 -16.04
CA ALA A 153 -13.90 14.29 -17.33
C ALA A 153 -15.03 13.45 -17.95
N TYR A 154 -15.02 12.13 -17.74
CA TYR A 154 -16.06 11.21 -18.22
C TYR A 154 -17.39 11.43 -17.48
N LEU A 155 -17.34 11.56 -16.16
CA LEU A 155 -18.54 11.76 -15.32
C LEU A 155 -19.23 13.11 -15.58
N GLU A 156 -18.53 14.10 -16.13
CA GLU A 156 -19.12 15.35 -16.62
C GLU A 156 -19.96 15.15 -17.90
N LYS A 157 -19.62 14.15 -18.72
CA LYS A 157 -20.20 13.96 -20.07
C LYS A 157 -21.36 12.97 -20.15
N ARG A 158 -21.67 12.23 -19.07
CA ARG A 158 -22.85 11.33 -18.91
C ARG A 158 -23.04 10.26 -20.00
N GLU A 159 -22.02 9.92 -20.78
CA GLU A 159 -22.12 8.78 -21.70
C GLU A 159 -21.94 7.50 -20.88
N VAL A 160 -22.84 6.53 -21.06
CA VAL A 160 -22.88 5.28 -20.29
C VAL A 160 -22.25 4.20 -21.16
N GLU A 161 -21.00 3.84 -20.87
CA GLU A 161 -20.38 2.63 -21.43
C GLU A 161 -19.30 2.12 -20.45
N THR A 162 -19.70 1.11 -19.68
CA THR A 162 -18.87 0.26 -18.78
C THR A 162 -18.06 0.99 -17.70
N ALA A 163 -18.46 0.81 -16.44
CA ALA A 163 -17.72 1.33 -15.28
C ALA A 163 -16.26 0.84 -15.30
N PRO A 164 -15.27 1.74 -15.20
CA PRO A 164 -13.87 1.36 -15.23
C PRO A 164 -13.54 0.47 -14.04
N ALA A 165 -12.75 -0.58 -14.27
CA ALA A 165 -12.14 -1.32 -13.18
C ALA A 165 -11.10 -0.40 -12.54
N PHE A 166 -11.21 -0.10 -11.24
CA PHE A 166 -10.27 0.72 -10.44
C PHE A 166 -8.88 0.07 -10.27
N LYS A 167 -8.39 -0.59 -11.32
CA LYS A 167 -7.20 -1.42 -11.37
C LYS A 167 -5.93 -0.59 -11.18
N GLU A 168 -5.94 0.66 -11.64
CA GLU A 168 -4.86 1.62 -11.48
C GLU A 168 -4.59 1.88 -10.00
N PHE A 169 -5.63 2.18 -9.23
CA PHE A 169 -5.55 2.35 -7.78
C PHE A 169 -5.16 1.04 -7.08
N LYS A 170 -5.73 -0.10 -7.48
CA LYS A 170 -5.37 -1.43 -6.93
C LYS A 170 -3.87 -1.71 -7.09
N ASN A 171 -3.35 -1.59 -8.31
CA ASN A 171 -1.95 -1.82 -8.62
C ASN A 171 -1.02 -0.87 -7.87
N CYS A 172 -1.40 0.41 -7.76
CA CYS A 172 -0.60 1.39 -7.02
C CYS A 172 -0.57 1.08 -5.52
N LEU A 173 -1.70 0.69 -4.93
CA LEU A 173 -1.77 0.28 -3.53
C LEU A 173 -0.99 -1.00 -3.25
N GLU A 174 -1.07 -2.01 -4.12
CA GLU A 174 -0.29 -3.23 -3.99
C GLU A 174 1.21 -2.95 -4.06
N LEU A 175 1.63 -2.05 -4.96
CA LEU A 175 3.02 -1.63 -5.03
C LEU A 175 3.43 -0.87 -3.76
N LEU A 176 2.60 0.08 -3.30
CA LEU A 176 2.84 0.84 -2.06
C LEU A 176 2.98 -0.08 -0.84
N ASP A 177 2.08 -1.06 -0.69
CA ASP A 177 2.11 -2.06 0.38
C ASP A 177 3.39 -2.90 0.33
N LYS A 178 3.69 -3.49 -0.84
CA LYS A 178 4.90 -4.30 -1.04
C LYS A 178 6.18 -3.50 -0.80
N THR A 179 6.21 -2.24 -1.22
CA THR A 179 7.34 -1.35 -0.96
C THR A 179 7.46 -1.06 0.53
N TYR A 180 6.39 -0.68 1.23
CA TYR A 180 6.45 -0.45 2.67
C TYR A 180 6.96 -1.70 3.40
N VAL A 181 6.38 -2.86 3.12
CA VAL A 181 6.76 -4.15 3.72
C VAL A 181 8.23 -4.46 3.50
N LYS A 182 8.75 -4.25 2.29
CA LYS A 182 10.17 -4.43 1.98
C LYS A 182 11.08 -3.63 2.92
N TYR A 183 10.77 -2.35 3.14
CA TYR A 183 11.57 -1.51 4.03
C TYR A 183 11.27 -1.79 5.49
N HIS A 184 10.05 -2.20 5.85
CA HIS A 184 9.71 -2.67 7.20
C HIS A 184 10.62 -3.83 7.62
N THR A 185 10.77 -4.83 6.75
CA THR A 185 11.69 -5.95 6.96
C THR A 185 13.12 -5.47 7.23
N LEU A 186 13.61 -4.46 6.50
CA LEU A 186 14.94 -3.89 6.75
C LEU A 186 15.09 -3.21 8.12
N PHE A 187 14.01 -2.63 8.67
CA PHE A 187 14.04 -1.95 9.96
C PHE A 187 13.78 -2.87 11.15
N TYR A 188 12.97 -3.92 10.98
CA TYR A 188 12.45 -4.71 12.10
C TYR A 188 12.82 -6.19 12.03
N GLY A 189 13.39 -6.65 10.92
CA GLY A 189 13.78 -8.05 10.75
C GLY A 189 12.61 -9.02 10.72
N ASP A 190 11.38 -8.53 10.59
CA ASP A 190 10.18 -9.34 10.60
C ASP A 190 9.73 -9.73 9.19
N GLY A 191 9.04 -10.87 9.12
CA GLY A 191 8.45 -11.39 7.90
C GLY A 191 7.06 -10.83 7.63
N LEU A 192 6.83 -9.54 7.91
CA LEU A 192 5.59 -8.87 7.53
C LEU A 192 5.36 -9.11 6.03
N LYS A 193 4.17 -9.55 5.64
CA LYS A 193 3.86 -9.86 4.23
C LYS A 193 3.02 -8.78 3.56
N THR A 194 2.23 -8.07 4.35
CA THR A 194 1.28 -7.05 3.91
C THR A 194 0.81 -6.24 5.11
N LEU A 195 0.51 -4.96 4.89
CA LEU A 195 -0.23 -4.10 5.82
C LEU A 195 -1.74 -4.27 5.71
N GLN A 196 -2.23 -5.08 4.78
CA GLN A 196 -3.66 -5.37 4.68
C GLN A 196 -4.16 -5.94 6.01
N PRO A 197 -5.30 -5.47 6.52
CA PRO A 197 -5.85 -5.99 7.75
C PRO A 197 -6.19 -7.48 7.58
N ALA A 198 -5.68 -8.28 8.52
CA ALA A 198 -6.07 -9.68 8.65
C ALA A 198 -7.59 -9.75 8.79
N ARG A 199 -8.23 -10.67 8.06
CA ARG A 199 -9.66 -10.90 8.18
C ARG A 199 -9.96 -11.32 9.62
N GLN A 200 -10.62 -10.48 10.40
CA GLN A 200 -11.35 -10.99 11.55
C GLN A 200 -12.54 -11.74 10.97
N ALA A 201 -12.60 -13.06 11.18
CA ALA A 201 -13.76 -13.87 10.88
C ALA A 201 -14.90 -13.48 11.83
N GLY A 202 -15.44 -12.27 11.65
CA GLY A 202 -16.70 -11.86 12.24
C GLY A 202 -17.76 -12.80 11.70
N THR A 203 -18.41 -13.53 12.60
CA THR A 203 -19.38 -14.56 12.28
C THR A 203 -20.67 -13.93 11.75
N LEU A 204 -20.65 -13.41 10.52
CA LEU A 204 -21.86 -13.26 9.72
C LEU A 204 -22.14 -14.62 9.05
N LYS A 205 -22.37 -15.64 9.90
CA LYS A 205 -23.04 -16.88 9.48
C LYS A 205 -24.44 -16.48 9.03
N GLY A 206 -24.60 -16.21 7.75
CA GLY A 206 -25.94 -16.09 7.19
C GLY A 206 -26.09 -15.38 5.85
N LEU A 207 -25.21 -14.45 5.45
CA LEU A 207 -25.60 -13.58 4.32
C LEU A 207 -24.67 -13.48 3.12
N ILE A 208 -23.34 -13.56 3.19
CA ILE A 208 -22.54 -13.55 1.95
C ILE A 208 -21.27 -14.38 2.13
N LYS A 209 -21.15 -15.50 1.39
CA LYS A 209 -19.83 -16.09 1.10
C LYS A 209 -19.14 -15.13 0.14
N MET A 210 -18.39 -14.16 0.67
CA MET A 210 -17.57 -13.28 -0.16
C MET A 210 -16.36 -14.07 -0.65
N ALA A 211 -16.09 -13.97 -1.95
CA ALA A 211 -15.01 -14.68 -2.59
C ALA A 211 -13.65 -14.28 -1.99
N ASP A 212 -12.74 -15.26 -1.92
CA ASP A 212 -11.37 -15.07 -1.43
C ASP A 212 -10.48 -14.31 -2.43
N ASP A 213 -10.99 -14.05 -3.63
CA ASP A 213 -10.27 -13.42 -4.73
C ASP A 213 -10.88 -12.07 -5.07
N PHE A 214 -10.03 -11.04 -5.16
CA PHE A 214 -10.43 -9.66 -5.44
C PHE A 214 -11.09 -9.51 -6.83
N ASP A 215 -10.84 -10.49 -7.72
CA ASP A 215 -11.30 -10.53 -9.11
C ASP A 215 -12.30 -11.68 -9.38
N ALA A 216 -12.79 -12.40 -8.36
CA ALA A 216 -13.74 -13.48 -8.58
C ALA A 216 -15.13 -12.97 -8.98
N GLU A 217 -15.68 -13.52 -10.07
CA GLU A 217 -17.09 -13.36 -10.42
C GLU A 217 -17.98 -13.94 -9.31
N LEU A 218 -18.95 -13.15 -8.88
CA LEU A 218 -19.85 -13.55 -7.80
C LEU A 218 -20.94 -14.48 -8.34
N PRO A 219 -21.29 -15.55 -7.61
CA PRO A 219 -22.44 -16.36 -7.97
C PRO A 219 -23.73 -15.53 -7.88
N GLU A 220 -24.64 -15.73 -8.84
CA GLU A 220 -25.97 -15.11 -8.83
C GLU A 220 -26.67 -15.37 -7.49
N PHE A 221 -26.96 -14.30 -6.75
CA PHE A 221 -27.71 -14.38 -5.51
C PHE A 221 -29.19 -14.63 -5.82
N ARG A 222 -29.66 -15.85 -5.59
CA ARG A 222 -31.09 -16.18 -5.53
C ARG A 222 -31.47 -16.50 -4.09
N GLU A 223 -31.85 -15.50 -3.31
CA GLU A 223 -32.81 -15.66 -2.21
C GLU A 223 -33.19 -14.32 -1.60
N TYR A 224 -34.39 -14.26 -1.03
CA TYR A 224 -35.11 -13.13 -0.44
C TYR A 224 -36.05 -12.33 -1.37
N MET A 225 -37.10 -13.00 -1.86
CA MET A 225 -38.43 -12.39 -2.05
C MET A 225 -39.40 -13.03 -1.06
N PRO A 226 -40.07 -12.26 -0.17
CA PRO A 226 -41.49 -12.44 0.08
C PRO A 226 -42.32 -11.75 -1.02
#